data_AF-A0A0C9U4Z0-F1
#
_entry.id   AF-A0A0C9U4Z0-F1
#
_cell.length_a   1.000
_cell.length_b   1.000
_cell.length_c   1.000
_cell.angle_alpha   90.00
_cell.angle_beta   90.00
_cell.angle_gamma   90.00
#
_symmetry.space_group_name_H-M   'P 1'
#
loop_
_entity.id
_entity.type
_entity.pdbx_description
1 polymer ?
#
loop_
_entity_poly.entity_id
_entity_poly.type
_entity_poly.pdbx_seq_one_letter_code
_entity_poly.pdbx_strand_id
1 'polypeptide(L)'
;KLLSPKKQTEQRPSTDIMLERVKTAVRVWTSKAPTDKKIWLSIQKKNISCGAQNFLWRCLHDSYRLGKKWFHLEGYEEHASCHECNELDSLDHILTVCKTPGQELIWKLTETLWNRTGKPWPDISLGVILGCGLSNHIVNNELPDTGLNRLFLIIVSEAACLIWKICCEWKIKHEGRLDKCPTAIEVANKWRSTMSKRIQFEIIASNSGRFKNKAIPFKMVKKTWGKLLSTENLQGLRMRDITGFLVGIGLDDPP
;
A
#
# COMPACT_ATOMS: atom_id res chain seq x y z
N LYS A 1 4.19 -34.54 -26.67
CA LYS A 1 5.01 -33.39 -26.21
C LYS A 1 5.38 -33.63 -24.75
N LEU A 2 6.60 -34.09 -24.49
CA LEU A 2 7.13 -34.26 -23.14
C LEU A 2 7.27 -32.86 -22.52
N LEU A 3 6.59 -32.64 -21.39
CA LEU A 3 6.77 -31.44 -20.57
C LEU A 3 8.21 -31.46 -20.06
N SER A 4 8.99 -30.44 -20.41
CA SER A 4 10.31 -30.22 -19.85
C SER A 4 10.23 -30.19 -18.32
N PRO A 5 11.20 -30.78 -17.61
CA PRO A 5 11.23 -30.70 -16.15
C PRO A 5 11.28 -29.21 -15.75
N LYS A 6 10.40 -28.81 -14.81
CA LYS A 6 10.45 -27.48 -14.21
C LYS A 6 11.87 -27.25 -13.73
N LYS A 7 12.60 -26.33 -14.37
CA LYS A 7 13.91 -25.86 -13.93
C LYS A 7 13.78 -25.55 -12.43
N GLN A 8 14.60 -26.19 -11.59
CA GLN A 8 14.72 -25.80 -10.19
C GLN A 8 15.08 -24.31 -10.19
N THR A 9 14.16 -23.48 -9.73
CA THR A 9 14.39 -22.05 -9.63
C THR A 9 15.54 -21.87 -8.65
N GLU A 10 16.65 -21.26 -9.10
CA GLU A 10 17.76 -20.90 -8.21
C GLU A 10 17.22 -20.18 -6.97
N GLN A 11 17.74 -20.55 -5.79
CA GLN A 11 17.42 -19.85 -4.56
C GLN A 11 17.79 -18.38 -4.75
N ARG A 12 16.89 -17.49 -4.34
CA ARG A 12 17.08 -16.04 -4.43
C ARG A 12 17.21 -15.50 -3.01
N PRO A 13 18.44 -15.38 -2.47
CA PRO A 13 18.65 -14.99 -1.08
C PRO A 13 17.88 -13.71 -0.68
N SER A 14 17.81 -12.72 -1.57
CA SER A 14 17.06 -11.49 -1.32
C SER A 14 15.55 -11.70 -1.16
N THR A 15 14.95 -12.62 -1.91
CA THR A 15 13.52 -12.95 -1.79
C THR A 15 13.26 -13.65 -0.45
N ASP A 16 14.14 -14.56 -0.04
CA ASP A 16 14.01 -15.27 1.23
C ASP A 16 14.14 -14.31 2.42
N ILE A 17 15.09 -13.37 2.37
CA ILE A 17 15.23 -12.30 3.37
C ILE A 17 13.93 -11.48 3.45
N MET A 18 13.35 -11.06 2.32
CA MET A 18 12.09 -10.30 2.32
C MET A 18 10.94 -11.11 2.91
N LEU A 19 10.83 -12.40 2.59
CA LEU A 19 9.80 -13.28 3.15
C LEU A 19 9.95 -13.45 4.66
N GLU A 20 11.17 -13.65 5.18
CA GLU A 20 11.42 -13.75 6.62
C GLU A 20 11.09 -12.45 7.38
N ARG A 21 11.36 -11.29 6.77
CA ARG A 21 10.95 -10.00 7.33
C ARG A 21 9.44 -9.88 7.45
N VAL A 22 8.69 -10.31 6.43
CA VAL A 22 7.23 -10.36 6.47
C VAL A 22 6.74 -11.34 7.52
N LYS A 23 7.33 -12.55 7.61
CA LYS A 23 6.97 -13.53 8.63
C LYS A 23 7.13 -12.96 10.04
N THR A 24 8.25 -12.30 10.29
CA THR A 24 8.57 -11.69 11.58
C THR A 24 7.56 -10.60 11.93
N ALA A 25 7.33 -9.64 11.02
CA ALA A 25 6.37 -8.55 11.25
C ALA A 25 4.93 -9.05 11.45
N VAL A 26 4.48 -9.99 10.62
CA VAL A 26 3.13 -10.56 10.73
C VAL A 26 2.99 -11.42 11.99
N ARG A 27 4.04 -12.13 12.43
CA ARG A 27 4.02 -12.87 13.69
C ARG A 27 3.85 -11.94 14.89
N VAL A 28 4.56 -10.83 14.92
CA VAL A 28 4.41 -9.81 15.99
C VAL A 28 2.97 -9.30 16.02
N TRP A 29 2.39 -9.03 14.85
CA TRP A 29 1.06 -8.45 14.77
C TRP A 29 -0.09 -9.44 15.00
N THR A 30 0.02 -10.66 14.50
CA THR A 30 -1.08 -11.65 14.47
C THR A 30 -0.86 -12.85 15.40
N SER A 31 0.25 -12.88 16.13
CA SER A 31 0.71 -14.01 16.96
C SER A 31 0.93 -15.32 16.18
N LYS A 32 0.82 -15.31 14.84
CA LYS A 32 1.02 -16.49 13.99
C LYS A 32 1.91 -16.15 12.81
N ALA A 33 2.97 -16.94 12.61
CA ALA A 33 3.82 -16.78 11.43
C ALA A 33 3.09 -17.32 10.18
N PRO A 34 2.97 -16.53 9.10
CA PRO A 34 2.43 -17.00 7.83
C PRO A 34 3.43 -17.91 7.11
N THR A 35 2.93 -18.75 6.20
CA THR A 35 3.79 -19.48 5.27
C THR A 35 4.10 -18.61 4.05
N ASP A 36 5.19 -18.90 3.33
CA ASP A 36 5.56 -18.16 2.10
C ASP A 36 4.43 -18.17 1.08
N LYS A 37 3.77 -19.34 0.92
CA LYS A 37 2.59 -19.47 0.07
C LYS A 37 1.47 -18.50 0.47
N LYS A 38 1.22 -18.31 1.77
CA LYS A 38 0.21 -17.35 2.25
C LYS A 38 0.62 -15.91 1.96
N ILE A 39 1.90 -15.56 2.10
CA ILE A 39 2.43 -14.23 1.76
C ILE A 39 2.17 -13.93 0.28
N TRP A 40 2.59 -14.82 -0.62
CA TRP A 40 2.41 -14.64 -2.06
C TRP A 40 0.94 -14.54 -2.48
N LEU A 41 0.07 -15.38 -1.89
CA LEU A 41 -1.37 -15.31 -2.16
C LEU A 41 -2.00 -14.02 -1.61
N SER A 42 -1.46 -13.46 -0.53
CA SER A 42 -2.00 -12.25 0.09
C SER A 42 -1.87 -11.01 -0.80
N ILE A 43 -0.78 -10.90 -1.55
CA ILE A 43 -0.52 -9.78 -2.46
C ILE A 43 -1.21 -9.94 -3.83
N GLN A 44 -1.74 -11.13 -4.14
CA GLN A 44 -2.48 -11.41 -5.37
C GLN A 44 -4.00 -11.26 -5.19
N LYS A 45 -4.45 -10.83 -3.99
CA LYS A 45 -5.88 -10.60 -3.72
C LYS A 45 -6.44 -9.54 -4.67
N LYS A 46 -7.59 -9.82 -5.27
CA LYS A 46 -8.34 -8.92 -6.19
C LYS A 46 -8.70 -7.55 -5.57
N ASN A 47 -8.58 -7.42 -4.26
CA ASN A 47 -8.83 -6.17 -3.53
C ASN A 47 -7.68 -5.15 -3.68
N ILE A 48 -6.55 -5.52 -4.24
CA ILE A 48 -5.40 -4.63 -4.47
C ILE A 48 -5.43 -4.15 -5.93
N SER A 49 -5.10 -2.89 -6.20
CA SER A 49 -4.98 -2.41 -7.60
C SER A 49 -3.85 -3.15 -8.32
N CYS A 50 -3.98 -3.34 -9.63
CA CYS A 50 -2.94 -4.01 -10.42
C CYS A 50 -1.55 -3.35 -10.24
N GLY A 51 -1.51 -2.02 -10.18
CA GLY A 51 -0.27 -1.28 -9.92
C GLY A 51 0.32 -1.58 -8.54
N ALA A 52 -0.50 -1.61 -7.49
CA ALA A 52 -0.04 -1.96 -6.15
C ALA A 52 0.35 -3.45 -6.03
N GLN A 53 -0.34 -4.36 -6.72
CA GLN A 53 0.06 -5.78 -6.76
C GLN A 53 1.45 -5.96 -7.40
N ASN A 54 1.68 -5.32 -8.55
CA ASN A 54 2.99 -5.37 -9.21
C ASN A 54 4.07 -4.78 -8.30
N PHE A 55 3.80 -3.63 -7.68
CA PHE A 55 4.70 -3.01 -6.72
C PHE A 55 5.07 -3.95 -5.55
N LEU A 56 4.08 -4.52 -4.85
CA LEU A 56 4.32 -5.44 -3.73
C LEU A 56 5.07 -6.69 -4.17
N TRP A 57 4.72 -7.27 -5.33
CA TRP A 57 5.43 -8.41 -5.91
C TRP A 57 6.90 -8.09 -6.17
N ARG A 58 7.16 -6.90 -6.75
CA ARG A 58 8.52 -6.43 -7.03
C ARG A 58 9.32 -6.14 -5.77
N CYS A 59 8.68 -5.66 -4.71
CA CYS A 59 9.30 -5.47 -3.40
C CYS A 59 9.67 -6.80 -2.74
N LEU A 60 8.76 -7.79 -2.73
CA LEU A 60 9.04 -9.13 -2.18
C LEU A 60 10.18 -9.82 -2.91
N HIS A 61 10.32 -9.61 -4.22
CA HIS A 61 11.46 -10.11 -4.98
C HIS A 61 12.73 -9.29 -4.84
N ASP A 62 12.68 -8.16 -4.14
CA ASP A 62 13.78 -7.18 -4.09
C ASP A 62 14.28 -6.83 -5.52
N SER A 63 13.34 -6.64 -6.45
CA SER A 63 13.62 -6.46 -7.88
C SER A 63 13.86 -5.00 -8.30
N TYR A 64 13.73 -4.06 -7.37
CA TYR A 64 14.07 -2.67 -7.62
C TYR A 64 15.57 -2.46 -7.48
N ARG A 65 16.15 -1.66 -8.38
CA ARG A 65 17.53 -1.19 -8.26
C ARG A 65 17.53 0.01 -7.32
N LEU A 66 18.01 -0.22 -6.11
CA LEU A 66 17.96 0.70 -4.99
C LEU A 66 19.19 0.52 -4.12
N GLY A 67 19.58 1.57 -3.39
CA GLY A 67 20.69 1.56 -2.46
C GLY A 67 21.97 1.00 -3.08
N LYS A 68 22.55 0.00 -2.39
CA LYS A 68 23.84 -0.61 -2.74
C LYS A 68 23.90 -1.18 -4.17
N LYS A 69 22.75 -1.50 -4.78
CA LYS A 69 22.70 -2.01 -6.16
C LYS A 69 23.16 -0.98 -7.20
N TRP A 70 23.17 0.30 -6.86
CA TRP A 70 23.67 1.36 -7.74
C TRP A 70 25.20 1.45 -7.75
N PHE A 71 25.89 1.06 -6.68
CA PHE A 71 27.37 1.11 -6.60
C PHE A 71 28.09 0.20 -7.60
N HIS A 72 27.38 -0.74 -8.21
CA HIS A 72 27.94 -1.62 -9.23
C HIS A 72 27.90 -1.01 -10.64
N LEU A 73 27.34 0.20 -10.79
CA LEU A 73 27.24 0.91 -12.07
C LEU A 73 28.00 2.22 -11.98
N GLU A 74 29.08 2.30 -12.76
CA GLU A 74 29.89 3.50 -12.90
C GLU A 74 29.04 4.66 -13.42
N GLY A 75 29.10 5.80 -12.72
CA GLY A 75 28.40 7.04 -13.07
C GLY A 75 26.96 7.13 -12.56
N TYR A 76 26.49 6.17 -11.76
CA TYR A 76 25.14 6.19 -11.16
C TYR A 76 25.15 6.05 -9.64
N GLU A 77 26.30 6.18 -9.00
CA GLU A 77 26.49 5.98 -7.56
C GLU A 77 25.68 6.97 -6.72
N GLU A 78 25.43 8.17 -7.24
CA GLU A 78 24.57 9.19 -6.60
C GLU A 78 23.14 8.69 -6.35
N HIS A 79 22.65 7.75 -7.17
CA HIS A 79 21.32 7.15 -7.02
C HIS A 79 21.25 6.13 -5.88
N ALA A 80 22.39 5.76 -5.28
CA ALA A 80 22.43 4.86 -4.14
C ALA A 80 21.92 5.52 -2.86
N SER A 81 21.99 6.85 -2.78
CA SER A 81 21.65 7.62 -1.60
C SER A 81 20.48 8.57 -1.86
N CYS A 82 19.75 8.90 -0.81
CA CYS A 82 18.70 9.91 -0.87
C CYS A 82 19.33 11.31 -0.99
N HIS A 83 18.93 12.11 -1.98
CA HIS A 83 19.51 13.44 -2.19
C HIS A 83 19.31 14.43 -1.03
N GLU A 84 18.26 14.30 -0.22
CA GLU A 84 18.06 15.17 0.96
C GLU A 84 18.64 14.57 2.25
N CYS A 85 18.38 13.28 2.48
CA CYS A 85 18.72 12.65 3.76
C CYS A 85 20.18 12.18 3.79
N ASN A 86 20.81 12.04 2.61
CA ASN A 86 22.10 11.40 2.40
C ASN A 86 22.21 9.96 2.98
N GLU A 87 21.06 9.34 3.25
CA GLU A 87 20.94 7.96 3.73
C GLU A 87 20.79 7.00 2.55
N LEU A 88 21.14 5.73 2.77
CA LEU A 88 21.01 4.70 1.74
C LEU A 88 19.56 4.55 1.26
N ASP A 89 19.34 4.69 -0.04
CA ASP A 89 18.02 4.74 -0.63
C ASP A 89 17.41 3.34 -0.81
N SER A 90 17.04 2.71 0.31
CA SER A 90 16.42 1.39 0.37
C SER A 90 14.89 1.47 0.38
N LEU A 91 14.21 0.33 0.16
CA LEU A 91 12.75 0.26 0.30
C LEU A 91 12.28 0.66 1.71
N ASP A 92 13.04 0.28 2.74
CA ASP A 92 12.77 0.72 4.12
C ASP A 92 12.84 2.22 4.25
N HIS A 93 13.93 2.82 3.75
CA HIS A 93 14.10 4.26 3.77
C HIS A 93 12.91 4.94 3.08
N ILE A 94 12.67 4.62 1.81
CA ILE A 94 11.63 5.25 0.97
C ILE A 94 10.24 5.13 1.59
N LEU A 95 9.88 3.95 2.12
CA LEU A 95 8.52 3.71 2.58
C LEU A 95 8.30 4.09 4.04
N THR A 96 9.32 4.11 4.90
CA THR A 96 9.10 4.20 6.36
C THR A 96 9.92 5.28 7.07
N VAL A 97 11.04 5.75 6.51
CA VAL A 97 11.98 6.63 7.24
C VAL A 97 12.26 7.95 6.53
N CYS A 98 12.06 8.01 5.21
CA CYS A 98 12.53 9.12 4.39
C CYS A 98 11.94 10.47 4.81
N LYS A 99 12.81 11.46 5.04
CA LYS A 99 12.40 12.85 5.36
C LYS A 99 11.98 13.64 4.12
N THR A 100 12.15 13.07 2.93
CA THR A 100 11.78 13.70 1.65
C THR A 100 10.28 13.57 1.39
N PRO A 101 9.73 14.35 0.46
CA PRO A 101 8.37 14.85 0.60
C PRO A 101 7.33 13.74 0.52
N GLY A 102 6.43 13.79 1.49
CA GLY A 102 5.13 13.18 1.38
C GLY A 102 5.00 11.76 1.90
N GLN A 103 6.10 11.08 2.25
CA GLN A 103 6.04 9.77 2.90
C GLN A 103 5.28 9.86 4.23
N GLU A 104 5.75 10.71 5.15
CA GLU A 104 5.15 10.90 6.47
C GLU A 104 3.71 11.40 6.34
N LEU A 105 3.48 12.37 5.46
CA LEU A 105 2.17 12.94 5.21
C LEU A 105 1.15 11.89 4.71
N ILE A 106 1.57 11.01 3.80
CA ILE A 106 0.73 9.93 3.31
C ILE A 106 0.38 8.95 4.43
N TRP A 107 1.35 8.58 5.27
CA TRP A 107 1.06 7.69 6.40
C TRP A 107 0.15 8.35 7.42
N LYS A 108 0.37 9.62 7.74
CA LYS A 108 -0.52 10.40 8.62
C LYS A 108 -1.95 10.45 8.08
N LEU A 109 -2.14 10.72 6.79
CA LEU A 109 -3.47 10.70 6.15
C LEU A 109 -4.11 9.30 6.21
N THR A 110 -3.31 8.26 5.97
CA THR A 110 -3.77 6.86 5.99
C THR A 110 -4.14 6.41 7.40
N GLU A 111 -3.37 6.80 8.41
CA GLU A 111 -3.64 6.58 9.83
C GLU A 111 -4.90 7.31 10.27
N THR A 112 -5.06 8.59 9.91
CA THR A 112 -6.28 9.36 10.24
C THR A 112 -7.53 8.69 9.66
N LEU A 113 -7.45 8.17 8.43
CA LEU A 113 -8.54 7.40 7.83
C LEU A 113 -8.79 6.09 8.60
N TRP A 114 -7.73 5.38 8.99
CA TRP A 114 -7.84 4.14 9.76
C TRP A 114 -8.45 4.34 11.15
N ASN A 115 -8.09 5.42 11.84
CA ASN A 115 -8.54 5.72 13.19
C ASN A 115 -10.07 5.89 13.29
N ARG A 116 -10.74 6.25 12.18
CA ARG A 116 -12.22 6.26 12.08
C ARG A 116 -12.86 4.88 12.27
N THR A 117 -12.10 3.80 12.11
CA THR A 117 -12.57 2.44 12.40
C THR A 117 -12.71 2.19 13.92
N GLY A 118 -11.95 2.92 14.74
CA GLY A 118 -11.79 2.71 16.17
C GLY A 118 -10.80 1.59 16.52
N LYS A 119 -9.93 1.18 15.58
CA LYS A 119 -8.87 0.20 15.79
C LYS A 119 -7.51 0.89 15.89
N PRO A 120 -6.56 0.34 16.67
CA PRO A 120 -5.23 0.91 16.75
C PRO A 120 -4.53 0.82 15.39
N TRP A 121 -3.79 1.87 15.05
CA TRP A 121 -2.87 1.87 13.92
C TRP A 121 -1.60 1.11 14.30
N PRO A 122 -1.13 0.15 13.48
CA PRO A 122 0.12 -0.55 13.77
C PRO A 122 1.33 0.32 13.42
N ASP A 123 2.47 0.04 14.05
CA ASP A 123 3.74 0.59 13.61
C ASP A 123 4.07 0.09 12.19
N ILE A 124 4.25 1.02 11.25
CA ILE A 124 4.39 0.71 9.84
C ILE A 124 5.85 0.42 9.52
N SER A 125 6.15 -0.87 9.36
CA SER A 125 7.42 -1.36 8.83
C SER A 125 7.26 -1.94 7.43
N LEU A 126 8.37 -2.13 6.70
CA LEU A 126 8.34 -2.80 5.39
C LEU A 126 7.67 -4.18 5.48
N GLY A 127 7.92 -4.93 6.55
CA GLY A 127 7.29 -6.24 6.77
C GLY A 127 5.76 -6.16 6.92
N VAL A 128 5.25 -5.14 7.61
CA VAL A 128 3.79 -4.89 7.74
C VAL A 128 3.19 -4.49 6.39
N ILE A 129 3.87 -3.64 5.62
CA ILE A 129 3.41 -3.21 4.29
C ILE A 129 3.31 -4.42 3.35
N LEU A 130 4.36 -5.22 3.25
CA LEU A 130 4.38 -6.41 2.39
C LEU A 130 3.47 -7.53 2.91
N GLY A 131 3.18 -7.52 4.22
CA GLY A 131 2.25 -8.42 4.90
C GLY A 131 0.82 -7.88 5.03
N CYS A 132 0.46 -6.71 4.47
CA CYS A 132 -0.81 -6.06 4.76
C CYS A 132 -2.05 -6.90 4.38
N GLY A 133 -1.89 -7.82 3.43
CA GLY A 133 -2.92 -8.77 3.03
C GLY A 133 -3.15 -9.92 4.02
N LEU A 134 -2.32 -10.04 5.05
CA LEU A 134 -2.39 -11.05 6.12
C LEU A 134 -2.94 -10.49 7.44
N SER A 135 -3.43 -9.25 7.41
CA SER A 135 -4.14 -8.63 8.54
C SER A 135 -5.24 -9.55 9.08
N ASN A 136 -5.30 -9.67 10.41
CA ASN A 136 -6.23 -10.56 11.09
C ASN A 136 -6.87 -9.87 12.30
N HIS A 137 -7.49 -8.71 12.07
CA HIS A 137 -8.40 -8.10 13.04
C HIS A 137 -9.55 -9.06 13.32
N ILE A 138 -9.92 -9.22 14.59
CA ILE A 138 -10.93 -10.17 15.05
C ILE A 138 -12.19 -9.39 15.48
N VAL A 139 -13.36 -9.90 15.09
CA VAL A 139 -14.68 -9.51 15.57
C VAL A 139 -15.06 -10.41 16.74
N ASN A 140 -15.51 -9.81 17.85
CA ASN A 140 -16.04 -10.52 19.01
C ASN A 140 -15.14 -11.67 19.52
N ASN A 141 -13.82 -11.51 19.41
CA ASN A 141 -12.80 -12.50 19.78
C ASN A 141 -12.83 -13.88 19.09
N GLU A 142 -13.68 -14.10 18.07
CA GLU A 142 -13.83 -15.43 17.45
C GLU A 142 -13.66 -15.46 15.93
N LEU A 143 -14.03 -14.41 15.20
CA LEU A 143 -14.04 -14.43 13.73
C LEU A 143 -13.24 -13.27 13.10
N PRO A 144 -12.45 -13.50 12.04
CA PRO A 144 -11.77 -12.42 11.34
C PRO A 144 -12.74 -11.37 10.78
N ASP A 145 -12.47 -10.10 11.06
CA ASP A 145 -13.18 -8.98 10.47
C ASP A 145 -12.75 -8.81 9.01
N THR A 146 -13.45 -9.50 8.13
CA THR A 146 -13.20 -9.42 6.69
C THR A 146 -13.31 -8.01 6.12
N GLY A 147 -14.07 -7.09 6.75
CA GLY A 147 -14.20 -5.70 6.32
C GLY A 147 -12.99 -4.88 6.70
N LEU A 148 -12.60 -4.93 7.98
CA LEU A 148 -11.41 -4.23 8.47
C LEU A 148 -10.12 -4.76 7.85
N ASN A 149 -9.97 -6.09 7.74
CA ASN A 149 -8.79 -6.70 7.11
C ASN A 149 -8.66 -6.27 5.64
N ARG A 150 -9.80 -6.17 4.96
CA ARG A 150 -9.87 -5.71 3.56
C ARG A 150 -9.59 -4.22 3.44
N LEU A 151 -10.12 -3.40 4.34
CA LEU A 151 -9.84 -1.98 4.40
C LEU A 151 -8.35 -1.74 4.62
N PHE A 152 -7.74 -2.38 5.62
CA PHE A 152 -6.32 -2.27 5.92
C PHE A 152 -5.46 -2.62 4.70
N LEU A 153 -5.77 -3.76 4.07
CA LEU A 153 -5.11 -4.20 2.85
C LEU A 153 -5.16 -3.12 1.75
N ILE A 154 -6.34 -2.53 1.52
CA ILE A 154 -6.51 -1.51 0.48
C ILE A 154 -5.72 -0.26 0.82
N ILE A 155 -5.93 0.34 2.00
CA ILE A 155 -5.36 1.65 2.31
C ILE A 155 -3.83 1.59 2.41
N VAL A 156 -3.26 0.53 2.98
CA VAL A 156 -1.81 0.37 3.13
C VAL A 156 -1.14 0.08 1.80
N SER A 157 -1.72 -0.80 0.97
CA SER A 157 -1.13 -1.13 -0.34
C SER A 157 -1.18 0.05 -1.32
N GLU A 158 -2.28 0.81 -1.34
CA GLU A 158 -2.40 2.00 -2.19
C GLU A 158 -1.50 3.14 -1.67
N ALA A 159 -1.40 3.34 -0.35
CA ALA A 159 -0.51 4.34 0.25
C ALA A 159 0.97 4.06 -0.06
N ALA A 160 1.44 2.83 0.17
CA ALA A 160 2.83 2.45 -0.11
C ALA A 160 3.18 2.58 -1.60
N CYS A 161 2.27 2.15 -2.48
CA CYS A 161 2.43 2.30 -3.93
C CYS A 161 2.47 3.78 -4.36
N LEU A 162 1.68 4.64 -3.70
CA LEU A 162 1.70 6.07 -3.96
C LEU A 162 3.02 6.72 -3.50
N ILE A 163 3.50 6.40 -2.31
CA ILE A 163 4.80 6.89 -1.79
C ILE A 163 5.90 6.53 -2.79
N TRP A 164 5.95 5.26 -3.21
CA TRP A 164 6.89 4.80 -4.22
C TRP A 164 6.81 5.61 -5.51
N LYS A 165 5.60 5.84 -6.05
CA LYS A 165 5.40 6.62 -7.28
C LYS A 165 5.88 8.06 -7.14
N ILE A 166 5.56 8.72 -6.04
CA ILE A 166 5.99 10.11 -5.79
C ILE A 166 7.52 10.18 -5.69
N CYS A 167 8.12 9.24 -4.96
CA CYS A 167 9.57 9.14 -4.84
C CYS A 167 10.24 8.93 -6.21
N CYS A 168 9.74 8.00 -7.03
CA CYS A 168 10.28 7.78 -8.38
C CYS A 168 10.07 8.99 -9.29
N GLU A 169 8.91 9.65 -9.22
CA GLU A 169 8.63 10.85 -10.01
C GLU A 169 9.63 11.96 -9.67
N TRP A 170 9.87 12.22 -8.39
CA TRP A 170 10.83 13.22 -7.97
C TRP A 170 12.28 12.84 -8.32
N LYS A 171 12.72 11.63 -7.96
CA LYS A 171 14.13 11.22 -8.16
C LYS A 171 14.50 10.98 -9.61
N ILE A 172 13.65 10.28 -10.37
CA ILE A 172 14.01 9.82 -11.72
C ILE A 172 13.57 10.85 -12.77
N LYS A 173 12.31 11.29 -12.72
CA LYS A 173 11.77 12.21 -13.74
C LYS A 173 12.19 13.66 -13.49
N HIS A 174 12.37 14.05 -12.24
CA HIS A 174 12.83 15.39 -11.88
C HIS A 174 14.28 15.43 -11.41
N GLU A 175 15.02 14.33 -11.54
CA GLU A 175 16.45 14.23 -11.21
C GLU A 175 16.76 14.67 -9.77
N GLY A 176 15.79 14.48 -8.86
CA GLY A 176 15.92 14.87 -7.47
C GLY A 176 16.02 16.37 -7.22
N ARG A 177 15.66 17.21 -8.19
CA ARG A 177 15.77 18.66 -8.03
C ARG A 177 14.82 19.18 -6.95
N LEU A 178 15.37 19.99 -6.06
CA LEU A 178 14.66 20.60 -4.94
C LEU A 178 13.48 21.49 -5.38
N ASP A 179 13.61 22.21 -6.50
CA ASP A 179 12.52 23.05 -7.05
C ASP A 179 11.33 22.25 -7.59
N LYS A 180 11.51 20.93 -7.77
CA LYS A 180 10.48 19.97 -8.21
C LYS A 180 10.04 19.03 -7.10
N CYS A 181 10.49 19.28 -5.86
CA CYS A 181 10.05 18.58 -4.67
C CYS A 181 8.53 18.82 -4.49
N PRO A 182 7.69 17.77 -4.48
CA PRO A 182 6.24 17.95 -4.35
C PRO A 182 5.87 18.59 -3.01
N THR A 183 4.98 19.57 -3.08
CA THR A 183 4.46 20.27 -1.90
C THR A 183 3.53 19.38 -1.07
N ALA A 184 3.34 19.72 0.21
CA ALA A 184 2.39 19.01 1.08
C ALA A 184 0.97 18.99 0.49
N ILE A 185 0.53 20.09 -0.13
CA ILE A 185 -0.79 20.20 -0.78
C ILE A 185 -0.89 19.23 -1.97
N GLU A 186 0.12 19.19 -2.82
CA GLU A 186 0.15 18.26 -3.97
C GLU A 186 0.13 16.80 -3.51
N VAL A 187 0.92 16.46 -2.49
CA VAL A 187 0.95 15.10 -1.91
C VAL A 187 -0.42 14.75 -1.35
N ALA A 188 -1.02 15.62 -0.53
CA ALA A 188 -2.34 15.38 0.05
C ALA A 188 -3.41 15.21 -1.04
N ASN A 189 -3.36 16.02 -2.10
CA ASN A 189 -4.28 15.92 -3.24
C ASN A 189 -4.05 14.63 -4.05
N LYS A 190 -2.80 14.19 -4.24
CA LYS A 190 -2.47 12.89 -4.86
C LYS A 190 -3.01 11.74 -4.02
N TRP A 191 -2.90 11.80 -2.69
CA TRP A 191 -3.46 10.81 -1.78
C TRP A 191 -4.99 10.77 -1.84
N ARG A 192 -5.66 11.93 -1.72
CA ARG A 192 -7.12 12.05 -1.84
C ARG A 192 -7.60 11.51 -3.17
N SER A 193 -6.96 11.90 -4.28
CA SER A 193 -7.30 11.41 -5.61
C SER A 193 -7.18 9.89 -5.71
N THR A 194 -6.12 9.31 -5.15
CA THR A 194 -5.88 7.86 -5.15
C THR A 194 -6.96 7.11 -4.36
N MET A 195 -7.25 7.56 -3.14
CA MET A 195 -8.26 6.94 -2.28
C MET A 195 -9.68 7.12 -2.84
N SER A 196 -10.03 8.31 -3.33
CA SER A 196 -11.34 8.56 -3.94
C SER A 196 -11.57 7.68 -5.17
N LYS A 197 -10.57 7.57 -6.07
CA LYS A 197 -10.64 6.68 -7.23
C LYS A 197 -10.82 5.22 -6.82
N ARG A 198 -10.12 4.79 -5.77
CA ARG A 198 -10.24 3.43 -5.25
C ARG A 198 -11.65 3.15 -4.70
N ILE A 199 -12.17 4.02 -3.85
CA ILE A 199 -13.52 3.90 -3.28
C ILE A 199 -14.57 3.93 -4.39
N GLN A 200 -14.46 4.84 -5.35
CA GLN A 200 -15.40 4.93 -6.46
C GLN A 200 -15.37 3.66 -7.32
N PHE A 201 -14.18 3.13 -7.63
CA PHE A 201 -14.03 1.88 -8.36
C PHE A 201 -14.75 0.73 -7.64
N GLU A 202 -14.61 0.64 -6.32
CA GLU A 202 -15.24 -0.39 -5.50
C GLU A 202 -16.77 -0.31 -5.52
N ILE A 203 -17.31 0.91 -5.41
CA ILE A 203 -18.75 1.16 -5.49
C ILE A 203 -19.28 0.77 -6.88
N ILE A 204 -18.63 1.21 -7.95
CA ILE A 204 -19.01 0.87 -9.32
C ILE A 204 -18.94 -0.65 -9.53
N ALA A 205 -17.82 -1.27 -9.16
CA ALA A 205 -17.59 -2.70 -9.31
C ALA A 205 -18.56 -3.55 -8.46
N SER A 206 -19.27 -2.96 -7.49
CA SER A 206 -20.29 -3.64 -6.70
C SER A 206 -21.67 -3.71 -7.37
N ASN A 207 -21.85 -3.04 -8.50
CA ASN A 207 -23.11 -3.05 -9.24
C ASN A 207 -23.33 -4.41 -9.92
N SER A 208 -24.14 -5.26 -9.27
CA SER A 208 -24.49 -6.61 -9.76
C SER A 208 -25.29 -6.58 -11.06
N GLY A 209 -26.10 -5.55 -11.32
CA GLY A 209 -26.82 -5.39 -12.58
C GLY A 209 -25.87 -5.21 -13.77
N ARG A 210 -24.80 -4.43 -13.58
CA ARG A 210 -23.78 -4.15 -14.61
C ARG A 210 -22.76 -5.27 -14.76
N PHE A 211 -22.29 -5.85 -13.65
CA PHE A 211 -21.13 -6.76 -13.65
C PHE A 211 -21.47 -8.23 -13.34
N LYS A 212 -22.74 -8.55 -13.02
CA LYS A 212 -23.23 -9.92 -12.76
C LYS A 212 -22.32 -10.68 -11.79
N ASN A 213 -21.81 -11.83 -12.19
CA ASN A 213 -20.93 -12.70 -11.42
C ASN A 213 -19.50 -12.14 -11.21
N LYS A 214 -19.12 -11.06 -11.91
CA LYS A 214 -17.84 -10.37 -11.72
C LYS A 214 -17.94 -9.22 -10.71
N ALA A 215 -19.14 -8.90 -10.24
CA ALA A 215 -19.34 -7.83 -9.27
C ALA A 215 -18.70 -8.17 -7.91
N ILE A 216 -18.15 -7.15 -7.26
CA ILE A 216 -17.77 -7.26 -5.85
C ILE A 216 -19.08 -7.33 -5.04
N PRO A 217 -19.25 -8.29 -4.11
CA PRO A 217 -20.46 -8.33 -3.29
C PRO A 217 -20.69 -7.00 -2.58
N PHE A 218 -21.83 -6.34 -2.79
CA PHE A 218 -22.11 -5.03 -2.20
C PHE A 218 -22.03 -5.06 -0.66
N LYS A 219 -22.45 -6.15 -0.04
CA LYS A 219 -22.30 -6.39 1.41
C LYS A 219 -20.83 -6.26 1.87
N MET A 220 -19.88 -6.72 1.05
CA MET A 220 -18.45 -6.59 1.34
C MET A 220 -17.98 -5.13 1.22
N VAL A 221 -18.42 -4.41 0.19
CA VAL A 221 -18.12 -2.97 0.04
C VAL A 221 -18.69 -2.17 1.21
N LYS A 222 -19.94 -2.44 1.60
CA LYS A 222 -20.58 -1.84 2.79
C LYS A 222 -19.84 -2.17 4.08
N LYS A 223 -19.37 -3.41 4.25
CA LYS A 223 -18.56 -3.79 5.42
C LYS A 223 -17.19 -3.09 5.45
N THR A 224 -16.61 -2.81 4.28
CA THR A 224 -15.29 -2.17 4.16
C THR A 224 -15.39 -0.65 4.38
N TRP A 225 -16.36 0.01 3.75
CA TRP A 225 -16.41 1.48 3.64
C TRP A 225 -17.61 2.13 4.33
N GLY A 226 -18.67 1.38 4.64
CA GLY A 226 -19.94 1.95 5.09
C GLY A 226 -19.84 2.77 6.38
N LYS A 227 -19.10 2.26 7.38
CA LYS A 227 -18.84 3.00 8.63
C LYS A 227 -17.99 4.25 8.39
N LEU A 228 -17.03 4.18 7.47
CA LEU A 228 -16.10 5.29 7.19
C LEU A 228 -16.77 6.45 6.45
N LEU A 229 -17.63 6.14 5.48
CA LEU A 229 -18.32 7.12 4.65
C LEU A 229 -19.62 7.62 5.27
N SER A 230 -19.94 7.17 6.50
CA SER A 230 -21.11 7.58 7.28
C SER A 230 -22.41 7.63 6.48
N THR A 231 -22.59 6.68 5.55
CA THR A 231 -23.74 6.66 4.65
C THR A 231 -24.26 5.24 4.42
N GLU A 232 -25.58 5.13 4.37
CA GLU A 232 -26.26 3.89 4.01
C GLU A 232 -26.37 3.71 2.49
N ASN A 233 -26.35 4.82 1.73
CA ASN A 233 -26.47 4.83 0.27
C ASN A 233 -25.12 4.98 -0.43
N LEU A 234 -24.28 3.96 -0.30
CA LEU A 234 -22.97 3.94 -0.97
C LEU A 234 -23.06 3.99 -2.50
N GLN A 235 -24.10 3.41 -3.11
CA GLN A 235 -24.24 3.37 -4.58
C GLN A 235 -24.58 4.73 -5.18
N GLY A 236 -25.19 5.63 -4.40
CA GLY A 236 -25.49 7.00 -4.83
C GLY A 236 -24.30 7.96 -4.74
N LEU A 237 -23.18 7.55 -4.14
CA LEU A 237 -22.02 8.45 -3.97
C LEU A 237 -21.34 8.75 -5.30
N ARG A 238 -21.14 10.04 -5.58
CA ARG A 238 -20.29 10.51 -6.67
C ARG A 238 -18.88 10.76 -6.16
N MET A 239 -17.93 10.87 -7.10
CA MET A 239 -16.53 11.17 -6.81
C MET A 239 -16.38 12.40 -5.91
N ARG A 240 -17.16 13.46 -6.15
CA ARG A 240 -17.11 14.69 -5.37
C ARG A 240 -17.50 14.47 -3.90
N ASP A 241 -18.44 13.57 -3.65
CA ASP A 241 -18.95 13.30 -2.31
C ASP A 241 -17.87 12.53 -1.53
N ILE A 242 -17.27 11.51 -2.16
CA ILE A 242 -16.14 10.75 -1.61
C ILE A 242 -14.94 11.66 -1.29
N THR A 243 -14.55 12.52 -2.24
CA THR A 243 -13.45 13.47 -2.03
C THR A 243 -13.78 14.45 -0.90
N GLY A 244 -15.03 14.94 -0.83
CA GLY A 244 -15.49 15.78 0.28
C GLY A 244 -15.34 15.12 1.65
N PHE A 245 -15.68 13.83 1.76
CA PHE A 245 -15.43 13.06 2.99
C PHE A 245 -13.94 13.00 3.34
N LEU A 246 -13.07 12.71 2.37
CA LEU A 246 -11.62 12.63 2.61
C LEU A 246 -11.00 13.99 2.97
N VAL A 247 -11.61 15.11 2.56
CA VAL A 247 -11.22 16.45 3.02
C VAL A 247 -11.64 16.63 4.48
N GLY A 248 -12.91 16.39 4.81
CA GLY A 248 -13.44 16.54 6.18
C GLY A 248 -12.89 15.57 7.23
N ILE A 249 -12.11 14.57 6.83
CA ILE A 249 -11.39 13.67 7.75
C ILE A 249 -10.12 14.32 8.32
N GLY A 250 -9.69 15.47 7.78
CA GLY A 250 -8.72 16.37 8.41
C GLY A 250 -7.32 16.31 7.81
N LEU A 251 -6.98 17.36 7.06
CA LEU A 251 -5.70 18.11 7.07
C LEU A 251 -6.01 19.47 6.40
N ASP A 252 -6.87 20.26 7.05
CA ASP A 252 -7.20 21.61 6.57
C ASP A 252 -6.20 22.67 7.08
N ASP A 253 -5.31 22.31 8.01
CA ASP A 253 -4.15 23.12 8.36
C ASP A 253 -2.87 22.26 8.24
N PRO A 254 -1.97 22.56 7.29
CA PRO A 254 -0.59 22.12 7.40
C PRO A 254 0.05 22.80 8.63
N PRO A 255 1.00 22.17 9.32
CA PRO A 255 1.83 22.88 10.31
C PRO A 255 2.60 24.04 9.67
#